data_AF-A0A659UME0-F1
#
_entry.id   AF-A0A659UME0-F1
#
_cell.length_a   1.000
_cell.length_b   1.000
_cell.length_c   1.000
_cell.angle_alpha   90.00
_cell.angle_beta   90.00
_cell.angle_gamma   90.00
#
_symmetry.space_group_name_H-M   'P 1'
#
loop_
_entity.id
_entity.type
_entity.pdbx_description
1 polymer ?
#
loop_
_entity_poly.entity_id
_entity_poly.type
_entity_poly.pdbx_seq_one_letter_code
_entity_poly.pdbx_strand_id
1 'polypeptide(L)'
;QEGTRSSYGPVYGPIGIGPTLEAVKAHAHMKAPLKKNQGRGMACGFWFNFGGQTCVDLNIGMDGSVSLAVGTVDVGGSRASLSLVAAEELGIDYAQLKAVVADTSSLGYNDMTDGSRGTFSSS
;
A
#
# COMPACT_ATOMS: atom_id res chain seq x y z
N GLN A 1 21.61 -4.25 0.28
CA GLN A 1 21.22 -5.63 0.65
C GLN A 1 20.56 -5.58 2.02
N GLU A 2 19.79 -6.59 2.39
CA GLU A 2 19.25 -6.69 3.75
C GLU A 2 20.38 -6.53 4.79
N GLY A 3 20.08 -5.84 5.89
CA GLY A 3 21.06 -5.51 6.93
C GLY A 3 22.00 -4.35 6.59
N THR A 4 21.94 -3.77 5.39
CA THR A 4 22.73 -2.57 5.06
C THR A 4 22.16 -1.33 5.71
N ARG A 5 23.02 -0.48 6.28
CA ARG A 5 22.62 0.84 6.77
C ARG A 5 22.40 1.80 5.60
N SER A 6 21.22 2.40 5.53
CA SER A 6 20.88 3.43 4.56
C SER A 6 21.65 4.73 4.83
N SER A 7 21.82 5.56 3.79
CA SER A 7 22.46 6.88 3.90
C SER A 7 21.70 7.85 4.81
N TYR A 8 20.41 7.61 5.04
CA TYR A 8 19.54 8.43 5.86
C TYR A 8 19.25 7.82 7.25
N GLY A 9 19.92 6.71 7.62
CA GLY A 9 19.97 6.21 9.00
C GLY A 9 19.48 4.77 9.22
N PRO A 10 18.25 4.41 8.84
CA PRO A 10 17.68 3.08 9.06
C PRO A 10 18.51 1.95 8.48
N VAL A 11 18.52 0.81 9.15
CA VAL A 11 19.03 -0.45 8.59
C VAL A 11 17.92 -1.08 7.77
N TYR A 12 18.20 -1.41 6.52
CA TYR A 12 17.20 -2.06 5.68
C TYR A 12 16.87 -3.45 6.21
N GLY A 13 15.58 -3.74 6.37
CA GLY A 13 15.06 -5.10 6.52
C GLY A 13 15.15 -5.89 5.20
N PRO A 14 14.21 -6.82 4.96
CA PRO A 14 14.15 -7.55 3.69
C PRO A 14 14.08 -6.61 2.49
N ILE A 15 14.95 -6.81 1.49
CA ILE A 15 15.01 -5.99 0.26
C ILE A 15 14.66 -6.84 -0.96
N GLY A 16 13.56 -6.50 -1.65
CA GLY A 16 13.08 -7.21 -2.84
C GLY A 16 13.81 -6.88 -4.16
N ILE A 17 14.72 -5.90 -4.19
CA ILE A 17 15.35 -5.44 -5.45
C ILE A 17 16.18 -6.54 -6.14
N GLY A 18 16.89 -7.38 -5.37
CA GLY A 18 17.69 -8.47 -5.91
C GLY A 18 16.83 -9.47 -6.70
N PRO A 19 15.84 -10.11 -6.06
CA PRO A 19 14.89 -10.99 -6.75
C PRO A 19 14.18 -10.31 -7.93
N THR A 20 13.81 -9.03 -7.80
CA THR A 20 13.17 -8.26 -8.88
C THR A 20 14.09 -8.14 -10.11
N LEU A 21 15.36 -7.79 -9.92
CA LEU A 21 16.33 -7.68 -11.01
C LEU A 21 16.61 -9.03 -11.67
N GLU A 22 16.67 -10.11 -10.90
CA GLU A 22 16.83 -11.46 -11.46
C GLU A 22 15.60 -11.87 -12.31
N ALA A 23 14.38 -11.61 -11.83
CA ALA A 23 13.17 -11.86 -12.59
C ALA A 23 13.13 -11.04 -13.90
N VAL A 24 13.54 -9.77 -13.85
CA VAL A 24 13.62 -8.93 -15.05
C VAL A 24 14.65 -9.45 -16.05
N LYS A 25 15.86 -9.82 -15.60
CA LYS A 25 16.89 -10.41 -16.48
C LYS A 25 16.38 -11.68 -17.18
N ALA A 26 15.58 -12.49 -16.50
CA ALA A 26 14.98 -13.69 -17.05
C ALA A 26 13.82 -13.43 -18.03
N HIS A 27 13.21 -12.25 -17.98
CA HIS A 27 12.03 -11.92 -18.77
C HIS A 27 12.31 -11.91 -20.28
N ALA A 28 11.39 -12.46 -21.08
CA ALA A 28 11.55 -12.59 -22.54
C ALA A 28 11.83 -11.25 -23.25
N HIS A 29 11.28 -10.15 -22.71
CA HIS A 29 11.55 -8.82 -23.22
C HIS A 29 13.05 -8.50 -23.23
N MET A 30 13.84 -8.96 -22.26
CA MET A 30 15.28 -8.69 -22.19
C MET A 30 16.08 -9.38 -23.30
N LYS A 31 15.55 -10.46 -23.90
CA LYS A 31 16.19 -11.24 -24.97
C LYS A 31 15.64 -10.92 -26.37
N ALA A 32 14.54 -10.18 -26.48
CA ALA A 32 13.92 -9.87 -27.76
C ALA A 32 14.89 -9.06 -28.66
N PRO A 33 15.00 -9.38 -29.97
CA PRO A 33 15.90 -8.67 -30.88
C PRO A 33 15.45 -7.23 -31.08
N LEU A 34 16.41 -6.31 -31.17
CA LEU A 34 16.16 -4.90 -31.48
C LEU A 34 16.22 -4.66 -32.99
N LYS A 35 15.29 -3.85 -33.51
CA LYS A 35 15.32 -3.40 -34.91
C LYS A 35 16.26 -2.19 -35.08
N LYS A 36 16.47 -1.77 -36.32
CA LYS A 36 17.22 -0.55 -36.64
C LYS A 36 16.64 0.64 -35.86
N ASN A 37 17.52 1.42 -35.22
CA ASN A 37 17.19 2.58 -34.40
C ASN A 37 16.34 2.27 -33.15
N GLN A 38 16.44 1.07 -32.58
CA GLN A 38 15.84 0.73 -31.29
C GLN A 38 16.90 0.56 -30.20
N GLY A 39 16.57 0.99 -28.99
CA GLY A 39 17.33 0.72 -27.76
C GLY A 39 16.45 0.07 -26.71
N ARG A 40 17.07 -0.55 -25.71
CA ARG A 40 16.39 -1.09 -24.52
C ARG A 40 16.98 -0.45 -23.28
N GLY A 41 16.13 0.24 -22.52
CA GLY A 41 16.47 0.81 -21.22
C GLY A 41 15.87 -0.01 -20.08
N MET A 42 16.57 -0.01 -18.95
CA MET A 42 16.11 -0.58 -17.70
C MET A 42 16.43 0.41 -16.58
N ALA A 43 15.48 0.64 -15.68
CA ALA A 43 15.67 1.42 -14.48
C ALA A 43 15.07 0.65 -13.29
N CYS A 44 15.69 0.81 -12.13
CA CYS A 44 15.16 0.33 -10.87
C CYS A 44 15.30 1.45 -9.84
N GLY A 45 14.36 1.50 -8.91
CA GLY A 45 14.32 2.53 -7.88
C GLY A 45 13.85 1.92 -6.58
N PHE A 46 14.16 2.62 -5.50
CA PHE A 46 13.65 2.33 -4.17
C PHE A 46 12.87 3.55 -3.70
N TRP A 47 11.68 3.31 -3.15
CA TRP A 47 10.83 4.33 -2.55
C TRP A 47 10.34 3.83 -1.20
N PHE A 48 10.44 4.65 -0.17
CA PHE A 48 9.92 4.32 1.15
C PHE A 48 8.52 4.93 1.32
N ASN A 49 7.68 4.29 2.13
CA ASN A 49 6.39 4.85 2.52
C ASN A 49 6.57 5.72 3.78
N PHE A 50 5.82 6.80 3.86
CA PHE A 50 5.69 7.62 5.07
C PHE A 50 4.44 7.19 5.83
N GLY A 51 4.53 7.03 7.16
CA GLY A 51 3.38 6.67 8.00
C GLY A 51 2.47 7.87 8.27
N GLY A 52 2.97 8.89 8.96
CA GLY A 52 2.18 10.05 9.42
C GLY A 52 1.13 9.69 10.49
N GLN A 53 0.37 10.68 10.95
CA GLN A 53 -0.74 10.46 11.88
C GLN A 53 -2.00 10.01 11.11
N THR A 54 -2.64 8.96 11.59
CA THR A 54 -3.85 8.37 11.00
C THR A 54 -4.79 7.94 12.11
N CYS A 55 -6.09 8.10 11.88
CA CYS A 55 -7.14 7.60 12.75
C CYS A 55 -8.25 6.96 11.91
N VAL A 56 -8.63 5.75 12.30
CA VAL A 56 -9.75 4.98 11.75
C VAL A 56 -10.59 4.45 12.92
N ASP A 57 -11.90 4.36 12.72
CA ASP A 57 -12.82 3.74 13.68
C ASP A 57 -13.52 2.55 13.04
N LEU A 58 -13.64 1.45 13.77
CA LEU A 58 -14.36 0.25 13.35
C LEU A 58 -15.51 -0.02 14.31
N ASN A 59 -16.72 -0.19 13.77
CA ASN A 59 -17.90 -0.54 14.54
C ASN A 59 -18.53 -1.85 14.04
N ILE A 60 -18.91 -2.72 14.97
CA ILE A 60 -19.59 -3.99 14.70
C ILE A 60 -21.06 -3.85 15.08
N GLY A 61 -21.95 -4.03 14.10
CA GLY A 61 -23.39 -4.05 14.30
C GLY A 61 -23.84 -5.32 15.03
N MET A 62 -25.02 -5.27 15.67
CA MET A 62 -25.61 -6.44 16.34
C MET A 62 -25.91 -7.59 15.37
N ASP A 63 -26.05 -7.31 14.08
CA ASP A 63 -26.23 -8.28 13.00
C ASP A 63 -24.89 -8.84 12.46
N GLY A 64 -23.76 -8.44 13.05
CA GLY A 64 -22.42 -8.85 12.62
C GLY A 64 -21.89 -8.10 11.39
N SER A 65 -22.58 -7.07 10.90
CA SER A 65 -22.04 -6.17 9.88
C SER A 65 -20.94 -5.27 10.46
N VAL A 66 -19.98 -4.87 9.63
CA VAL A 66 -18.84 -4.04 10.04
C VAL A 66 -18.82 -2.74 9.26
N SER A 67 -18.73 -1.62 9.98
CA SER A 67 -18.51 -0.29 9.40
C SER A 67 -17.13 0.21 9.74
N LEU A 68 -16.36 0.61 8.73
CA LEU A 68 -15.01 1.16 8.88
C LEU A 68 -14.99 2.63 8.45
N ALA A 69 -14.79 3.53 9.40
CA ALA A 69 -14.67 4.96 9.15
C ALA A 69 -13.18 5.33 8.95
N VAL A 70 -12.87 5.94 7.81
CA VAL A 70 -11.50 6.33 7.42
C VAL A 70 -11.43 7.83 7.20
N GLY A 71 -10.40 8.49 7.74
CA GLY A 71 -10.23 9.95 7.58
C GLY A 71 -9.47 10.35 6.31
N THR A 72 -8.79 9.40 5.65
CA THR A 72 -8.13 9.64 4.36
C THR A 72 -9.12 9.54 3.20
N VAL A 73 -9.00 10.45 2.23
CA VAL A 73 -9.85 10.47 1.04
C VAL A 73 -9.48 9.32 0.13
N ASP A 74 -10.49 8.68 -0.47
CA ASP A 74 -10.25 7.62 -1.44
C ASP A 74 -9.97 8.19 -2.83
N VAL A 75 -8.68 8.17 -3.22
CA VAL A 75 -8.22 8.61 -4.54
C VAL A 75 -8.02 7.44 -5.50
N GLY A 76 -7.76 6.23 -4.98
CA GLY A 76 -7.19 5.13 -5.76
C GLY A 76 -7.60 3.72 -5.32
N GLY A 77 -8.67 3.59 -4.53
CA GLY A 77 -9.19 2.31 -4.04
C GLY A 77 -8.81 1.98 -2.60
N SER A 78 -8.45 2.97 -1.77
CA SER A 78 -8.06 2.71 -0.38
C SER A 78 -9.20 2.08 0.42
N ARG A 79 -10.45 2.45 0.16
CA ARG A 79 -11.61 1.83 0.83
C ARG A 79 -11.73 0.34 0.54
N ALA A 80 -11.52 -0.06 -0.71
CA ALA A 80 -11.57 -1.47 -1.09
C ALA A 80 -10.44 -2.26 -0.44
N SER A 81 -9.21 -1.74 -0.49
CA SER A 81 -8.06 -2.38 0.14
C SER A 81 -8.20 -2.51 1.65
N LEU A 82 -8.63 -1.45 2.34
CA LEU A 82 -8.84 -1.49 3.80
C LEU A 82 -9.99 -2.40 4.21
N SER A 83 -11.04 -2.48 3.37
CA SER A 83 -12.12 -3.44 3.57
C SER A 83 -11.64 -4.88 3.44
N LEU A 84 -10.75 -5.17 2.49
CA LEU A 84 -10.13 -6.49 2.36
C LEU A 84 -9.27 -6.84 3.57
N VAL A 85 -8.41 -5.91 4.00
CA VAL A 85 -7.56 -6.10 5.20
C VAL A 85 -8.42 -6.40 6.43
N ALA A 86 -9.41 -5.56 6.73
CA ALA A 86 -10.24 -5.73 7.91
C ALA A 86 -11.13 -6.99 7.83
N ALA A 87 -11.61 -7.38 6.64
CA ALA A 87 -12.37 -8.62 6.47
C ALA A 87 -11.49 -9.86 6.71
N GLU A 88 -10.25 -9.86 6.20
CA GLU A 88 -9.28 -10.93 6.43
C GLU A 88 -8.93 -11.08 7.91
N GLU A 89 -8.62 -9.97 8.59
CA GLU A 89 -8.27 -9.97 10.02
C GLU A 89 -9.44 -10.38 10.93
N LEU A 90 -10.67 -10.01 10.56
CA LEU A 90 -11.87 -10.39 11.31
C LEU A 90 -12.41 -11.78 10.93
N GLY A 91 -11.91 -12.40 9.85
CA GLY A 91 -12.37 -13.70 9.37
C GLY A 91 -13.82 -13.69 8.86
N ILE A 92 -14.26 -12.58 8.25
CA ILE A 92 -15.63 -12.39 7.74
C ILE A 92 -15.65 -12.24 6.21
N ASP A 93 -16.83 -12.36 5.61
CA ASP A 93 -16.98 -12.08 4.19
C ASP A 93 -16.83 -10.57 3.91
N TYR A 94 -16.17 -10.23 2.81
CA TYR A 94 -16.00 -8.84 2.36
C TYR A 94 -17.34 -8.08 2.27
N ALA A 95 -18.42 -8.76 1.87
CA ALA A 95 -19.75 -8.16 1.76
C ALA A 95 -20.34 -7.72 3.11
N GLN A 96 -19.80 -8.22 4.23
CA GLN A 96 -20.19 -7.78 5.57
C GLN A 96 -19.52 -6.47 5.99
N LEU A 97 -18.55 -5.96 5.21
CA LEU A 97 -17.77 -4.77 5.56
C LEU A 97 -18.10 -3.59 4.64
N LYS A 98 -18.32 -2.42 5.27
CA LYS A 98 -18.53 -1.17 4.56
C LYS A 98 -17.58 -0.08 5.05
N ALA A 99 -16.59 0.25 4.23
CA ALA A 99 -15.72 1.40 4.48
C ALA A 99 -16.37 2.72 4.02
N VAL A 100 -16.27 3.77 4.83
CA VAL A 100 -16.75 5.14 4.53
C VAL A 100 -15.64 6.16 4.80
N VAL A 101 -15.61 7.23 4.01
CA VAL A 101 -14.78 8.40 4.32
C VAL A 101 -15.59 9.27 5.28
N ALA A 102 -15.10 9.42 6.49
CA ALA A 102 -15.82 10.13 7.55
C ALA A 102 -15.44 11.61 7.59
N ASP A 103 -16.30 12.44 8.17
CA ASP A 103 -16.02 13.86 8.34
C ASP A 103 -15.05 14.13 9.50
N THR A 104 -14.48 15.33 9.52
CA THR A 104 -13.48 15.73 10.53
C THR A 104 -14.06 15.94 11.94
N SER A 105 -15.37 15.86 12.13
CA SER A 105 -16.01 15.89 13.46
C SER A 105 -16.21 14.49 14.04
N SER A 106 -16.13 13.45 13.21
CA SER A 106 -16.40 12.06 13.56
C SER A 106 -15.16 11.19 13.80
N LEU A 107 -13.97 11.68 13.44
CA LEU A 107 -12.70 10.95 13.61
C LEU A 107 -11.63 11.84 14.26
N GLY A 108 -10.63 11.19 14.84
CA GLY A 108 -9.40 11.83 15.25
C GLY A 108 -8.61 12.43 14.07
N TYR A 109 -7.55 13.16 14.39
CA TYR A 109 -6.72 13.81 13.39
C TYR A 109 -6.14 12.81 12.37
N ASN A 110 -6.16 13.21 11.11
CA ASN A 110 -5.59 12.47 9.99
C ASN A 110 -4.73 13.43 9.14
N ASP A 111 -3.48 13.06 8.89
CA ASP A 111 -2.67 13.73 7.87
C ASP A 111 -3.28 13.51 6.47
N MET A 112 -2.89 14.34 5.50
CA MET A 112 -3.47 14.31 4.15
C MET A 112 -3.26 12.96 3.43
N THR A 113 -4.06 12.75 2.38
CA THR A 113 -3.87 11.61 1.47
C THR A 113 -2.79 11.93 0.44
N ASP A 114 -1.56 11.53 0.72
CA ASP A 114 -0.40 11.71 -0.17
C ASP A 114 0.67 10.62 0.03
N GLY A 115 1.89 10.82 -0.48
CA GLY A 115 3.09 10.10 -0.02
C GLY A 115 3.09 8.57 -0.14
N SER A 116 2.14 7.99 -0.88
CA SER A 116 1.82 6.55 -0.85
C SER A 116 1.47 6.01 0.55
N ARG A 117 0.98 6.87 1.46
CA ARG A 117 0.70 6.49 2.86
C ARG A 117 -0.68 5.91 3.12
N GLY A 118 -1.69 6.33 2.34
CA GLY A 118 -3.10 6.17 2.70
C GLY A 118 -3.49 4.78 3.21
N THR A 119 -3.26 3.73 2.40
CA THR A 119 -3.52 2.36 2.83
C THR A 119 -2.52 1.90 3.90
N PHE A 120 -1.23 2.17 3.70
CA PHE A 120 -0.15 1.73 4.60
C PHE A 120 -0.32 2.18 6.06
N SER A 121 -0.79 3.41 6.28
CA SER A 121 -0.95 3.97 7.63
C SER A 121 -2.34 3.72 8.24
N SER A 122 -3.30 3.22 7.45
CA SER A 122 -4.68 2.98 7.89
C SER A 122 -5.00 1.49 8.12
N SER A 123 -4.13 0.59 7.63
CA SER A 123 -4.24 -0.87 7.74
C SER A 123 -3.61 -1.41 9.01
#